data_AF-A0A8T4QVW6-F1
#
_entry.id   AF-A0A8T4QVW6-F1
#
_cell.length_a   1.000
_cell.length_b   1.000
_cell.length_c   1.000
_cell.angle_alpha   90.00
_cell.angle_beta   90.00
_cell.angle_gamma   90.00
#
_symmetry.space_group_name_H-M   'P 1'
#
loop_
_entity.id
_entity.type
_entity.pdbx_description
1 polymer ?
#
loop_
_entity_poly.entity_id
_entity_poly.type
_entity_poly.pdbx_seq_one_letter_code
_entity_poly.pdbx_strand_id
1 'polypeptide(L)'
;MKPRPLKDIIEKYQRKLEKWAKLKGFTSEREYYTKNKCGRIDQVWLKNDKPVYAFEIEASYRTRKHYKGSLFNFILLGAKRNFLIFSIEGCKKSNYGWDKGEFMNHFNSIKNCIKEAKLTKKVSVCTEKELKSFIERLTE
;
A
#
# COMPACT_ATOMS: atom_id res chain seq x y z
N MET A 1 -22.92 11.00 -11.45
CA MET A 1 -22.62 10.41 -10.13
C MET A 1 -21.48 11.20 -9.49
N LYS A 2 -21.60 11.65 -8.24
CA LYS A 2 -20.45 12.24 -7.52
C LYS A 2 -19.40 11.14 -7.29
N PRO A 3 -18.11 11.36 -7.60
CA PRO A 3 -17.07 10.39 -7.32
C PRO A 3 -17.03 10.09 -5.82
N ARG A 4 -16.81 8.82 -5.47
CA ARG A 4 -16.68 8.41 -4.07
C ARG A 4 -15.34 8.98 -3.57
N PRO A 5 -15.31 9.82 -2.53
CA PRO A 5 -14.12 10.60 -2.14
C PRO A 5 -12.88 9.74 -1.85
N LEU A 6 -13.07 8.45 -1.54
CA LEU A 6 -11.99 7.50 -1.30
C LEU A 6 -11.32 7.00 -2.58
N LYS A 7 -12.05 6.89 -3.70
CA LYS A 7 -11.51 6.44 -4.99
C LYS A 7 -10.51 7.47 -5.53
N ASP A 8 -10.85 8.75 -5.44
CA ASP A 8 -10.00 9.84 -5.90
C ASP A 8 -8.68 9.89 -5.12
N ILE A 9 -8.70 9.53 -3.83
CA ILE A 9 -7.50 9.46 -2.98
C ILE A 9 -6.61 8.30 -3.41
N ILE A 10 -7.17 7.12 -3.64
CA ILE A 10 -6.42 5.95 -4.14
C ILE A 10 -5.78 6.27 -5.50
N GLU A 11 -6.55 6.79 -6.45
CA GLU A 11 -6.05 7.16 -7.77
C GLU A 11 -4.96 8.24 -7.69
N LYS A 12 -5.11 9.22 -6.80
CA LYS A 12 -4.10 10.26 -6.53
C LYS A 12 -2.79 9.63 -6.04
N TYR A 13 -2.85 8.63 -5.18
CA TYR A 13 -1.66 7.93 -4.68
C TYR A 13 -1.03 7.01 -5.73
N GLN A 14 -1.82 6.27 -6.51
CA GLN A 14 -1.32 5.48 -7.65
C GLN A 14 -0.56 6.36 -8.63
N ARG A 15 -1.09 7.53 -9.00
CA ARG A 15 -0.39 8.50 -9.87
C ARG A 15 0.93 8.99 -9.28
N LYS A 16 1.01 9.18 -7.96
CA LYS A 16 2.28 9.55 -7.29
C LYS A 16 3.28 8.41 -7.34
N LEU A 17 2.85 7.20 -7.04
CA LEU A 17 3.68 5.99 -7.10
C LEU A 17 4.23 5.75 -8.50
N GLU A 18 3.41 5.91 -9.54
CA GLU A 18 3.84 5.77 -10.93
C GLU A 18 4.90 6.81 -11.32
N LYS A 19 4.72 8.08 -10.92
CA LYS A 19 5.73 9.12 -11.14
C LYS A 19 7.06 8.77 -10.46
N TRP A 20 7.00 8.29 -9.22
CA TRP A 20 8.21 7.86 -8.50
C TRP A 20 8.86 6.61 -9.09
N ALA A 21 8.07 5.65 -9.59
CA ALA A 21 8.59 4.47 -10.29
C ALA A 21 9.44 4.89 -11.48
N LYS A 22 8.90 5.76 -12.34
CA LYS A 22 9.59 6.27 -13.53
C LYS A 22 10.90 6.99 -13.18
N LEU A 23 10.89 7.80 -12.13
CA LEU A 23 12.10 8.51 -11.65
C LEU A 23 13.18 7.57 -11.10
N LYS A 24 12.83 6.35 -10.73
CA LYS A 24 13.72 5.34 -10.15
C LYS A 24 13.98 4.16 -11.11
N GLY A 25 13.69 4.35 -12.40
CA GLY A 25 13.96 3.33 -13.43
C GLY A 25 13.06 2.09 -13.36
N PHE A 26 11.89 2.17 -12.72
CA PHE A 26 10.92 1.08 -12.66
C PHE A 26 9.77 1.29 -13.64
N THR A 27 9.28 0.19 -14.22
CA THR A 27 7.94 0.15 -14.82
C THR A 27 6.89 0.11 -13.71
N SER A 28 5.72 0.69 -13.93
CA SER A 28 4.65 0.75 -12.94
C SER A 28 3.34 0.21 -13.51
N GLU A 29 2.71 -0.71 -12.79
CA GLU A 29 1.41 -1.27 -13.14
C GLU A 29 0.39 -1.02 -12.03
N ARG A 30 -0.80 -0.57 -12.42
CA ARG A 30 -1.93 -0.36 -11.51
C ARG A 30 -2.83 -1.59 -11.52
N GLU A 31 -3.51 -1.84 -10.40
CA GLU A 31 -4.48 -2.94 -10.27
C GLU A 31 -3.90 -4.29 -10.72
N TYR A 32 -2.65 -4.55 -10.35
CA TYR A 32 -1.88 -5.72 -10.76
C TYR A 32 -2.52 -7.00 -10.20
N TYR A 33 -2.81 -7.95 -11.08
CA TYR A 33 -3.30 -9.26 -10.68
C TYR A 33 -2.14 -10.22 -10.45
N THR A 34 -2.16 -10.97 -9.35
CA THR A 34 -1.20 -12.07 -9.14
C THR A 34 -1.33 -13.11 -10.24
N LYS A 35 -0.29 -13.93 -10.48
CA LYS A 35 -0.23 -14.88 -11.63
C LYS A 35 -1.49 -15.73 -11.82
N ASN A 36 -2.15 -16.12 -10.73
CA ASN A 36 -3.35 -16.96 -10.77
C ASN A 36 -4.66 -16.16 -10.67
N LYS A 37 -4.58 -14.83 -10.75
CA LYS A 37 -5.69 -13.88 -10.54
C LYS A 37 -6.41 -14.04 -9.19
N CYS A 38 -5.79 -14.70 -8.22
CA CYS A 38 -6.34 -14.91 -6.87
C CYS A 38 -6.33 -13.62 -6.02
N GLY A 39 -5.59 -12.60 -6.44
CA GLY A 39 -5.46 -11.35 -5.72
C GLY A 39 -5.16 -10.19 -6.66
N ARG A 40 -5.61 -9.00 -6.26
CA ARG A 40 -5.33 -7.71 -6.91
C ARG A 40 -4.50 -6.87 -5.94
N ILE A 41 -3.50 -6.17 -6.47
CA ILE A 41 -2.67 -5.22 -5.74
C ILE A 41 -2.80 -3.86 -6.41
N ASP A 42 -3.01 -2.80 -5.63
CA ASP A 42 -3.30 -1.48 -6.19
C ASP A 42 -2.19 -0.95 -7.10
N GLN A 43 -0.92 -1.17 -6.75
CA GLN A 43 0.22 -0.77 -7.57
C GLN A 43 1.40 -1.73 -7.39
N VAL A 44 2.07 -2.08 -8.50
CA VAL A 44 3.33 -2.84 -8.50
C VAL A 44 4.37 -2.10 -9.33
N TRP A 45 5.60 -2.07 -8.83
CA TRP A 45 6.79 -1.60 -9.56
C TRP A 45 7.61 -2.80 -10.01
N LEU A 46 7.97 -2.79 -11.29
CA LEU A 46 8.65 -3.88 -11.98
C LEU A 46 10.05 -3.45 -12.42
N LYS A 47 11.00 -4.38 -12.38
CA LYS A 47 12.32 -4.27 -13.04
C LYS A 47 12.55 -5.55 -13.83
N ASN A 48 12.75 -5.43 -15.15
CA ASN A 48 12.84 -6.58 -16.07
C ASN A 48 11.65 -7.55 -15.89
N ASP A 49 10.43 -7.01 -15.90
CA ASP A 49 9.15 -7.72 -15.73
C ASP A 49 8.98 -8.49 -14.41
N LYS A 50 9.88 -8.28 -13.44
CA LYS A 50 9.81 -8.90 -12.11
C LYS A 50 9.30 -7.89 -11.08
N PRO A 51 8.30 -8.25 -10.26
CA PRO A 51 7.86 -7.44 -9.12
C PRO A 51 8.99 -7.15 -8.13
N VAL A 52 9.30 -5.87 -7.94
CA VAL A 52 10.28 -5.41 -6.96
C VAL A 52 9.58 -4.81 -5.75
N TYR A 53 8.65 -3.88 -6.00
CA TYR A 53 7.87 -3.25 -4.95
C TYR A 53 6.38 -3.38 -5.21
N ALA A 54 5.60 -3.57 -4.16
CA ALA A 54 4.16 -3.65 -4.23
C ALA A 54 3.55 -2.71 -3.20
N PHE A 55 2.43 -2.09 -3.55
CA PHE A 55 1.79 -1.08 -2.73
C PHE A 55 0.29 -1.31 -2.72
N GLU A 56 -0.27 -1.44 -1.53
CA GLU A 56 -1.72 -1.46 -1.30
C GLU A 56 -2.10 -0.19 -0.54
N ILE A 57 -3.11 0.53 -1.03
CA ILE A 57 -3.49 1.84 -0.51
C ILE A 57 -4.75 1.71 0.31
N GLU A 58 -4.58 1.83 1.62
CA GLU A 58 -5.65 1.72 2.60
C GLU A 58 -6.15 3.11 2.98
N ALA A 59 -7.27 3.50 2.37
CA ALA A 59 -7.87 4.83 2.53
C ALA A 59 -9.16 4.83 3.38
N SER A 60 -9.59 3.70 3.94
CA SER A 60 -10.92 3.58 4.55
C SER A 60 -10.93 2.86 5.90
N TYR A 61 -11.98 3.06 6.70
CA TYR A 61 -12.22 2.29 7.93
C TYR A 61 -12.22 0.76 7.72
N ARG A 62 -12.61 0.29 6.53
CA ARG A 62 -12.70 -1.15 6.23
C ARG A 62 -11.34 -1.85 6.22
N THR A 63 -10.25 -1.11 6.18
CA THR A 63 -8.87 -1.62 6.25
C THR A 63 -8.65 -2.59 7.41
N ARG A 64 -9.29 -2.37 8.57
CA ARG A 64 -9.20 -3.30 9.72
C ARG A 64 -9.59 -4.74 9.39
N LYS A 65 -10.46 -4.93 8.40
CA LYS A 65 -10.93 -6.24 7.94
C LYS A 65 -10.15 -6.74 6.72
N HIS A 66 -9.57 -5.83 5.93
CA HIS A 66 -9.05 -6.16 4.59
C HIS A 66 -7.53 -6.35 4.53
N TYR A 67 -6.77 -5.81 5.49
CA TYR A 67 -5.30 -5.90 5.47
C TYR A 67 -4.79 -7.35 5.36
N LYS A 68 -5.52 -8.33 5.91
CA LYS A 68 -5.17 -9.76 5.82
C LYS A 68 -5.13 -10.25 4.38
N GLY A 69 -6.09 -9.83 3.55
CA GLY A 69 -6.12 -10.12 2.12
C GLY A 69 -4.94 -9.47 1.39
N SER A 70 -4.63 -8.21 1.73
CA SER A 70 -3.47 -7.50 1.18
C SER A 70 -2.15 -8.21 1.52
N LEU A 71 -1.99 -8.65 2.77
CA LEU A 71 -0.82 -9.43 3.20
C LEU A 71 -0.70 -10.76 2.44
N PHE A 72 -1.81 -11.48 2.26
CA PHE A 72 -1.83 -12.71 1.47
C PHE A 72 -1.42 -12.45 0.01
N ASN A 73 -1.95 -11.40 -0.61
CA ASN A 73 -1.61 -11.02 -1.99
C ASN A 73 -0.12 -10.68 -2.12
N PHE A 74 0.47 -9.98 -1.14
CA PHE A 74 1.90 -9.68 -1.11
C PHE A 74 2.79 -10.93 -1.03
N ILE A 75 2.38 -11.91 -0.22
CA ILE A 75 3.08 -13.19 -0.11
C ILE A 75 3.05 -13.92 -1.45
N LEU A 76 1.89 -13.99 -2.11
CA LEU A 76 1.76 -14.62 -3.43
C LEU A 76 2.54 -13.90 -4.54
N LEU A 77 2.63 -12.57 -4.49
CA LEU A 77 3.37 -11.80 -5.50
C LEU A 77 4.88 -12.06 -5.44
N GLY A 78 5.44 -12.25 -4.23
CA GLY A 78 6.85 -12.54 -4.05
C GLY A 78 7.79 -11.34 -4.29
N ALA A 79 7.30 -10.10 -4.24
CA ALA A 79 8.12 -8.91 -4.45
C ALA A 79 9.27 -8.79 -3.42
N LYS A 80 10.28 -7.97 -3.74
CA LYS A 80 11.41 -7.68 -2.84
C LYS A 80 10.91 -7.06 -1.54
N ARG A 81 10.03 -6.05 -1.64
CA ARG A 81 9.42 -5.39 -0.48
C ARG A 81 8.03 -4.85 -0.81
N ASN A 82 7.09 -5.05 0.11
CA ASN A 82 5.69 -4.68 -0.04
C ASN A 82 5.31 -3.61 0.98
N PHE A 83 4.38 -2.75 0.63
CA PHE A 83 3.96 -1.61 1.43
C PHE A 83 2.44 -1.60 1.58
N LEU A 84 1.99 -1.66 2.83
CA LEU A 84 0.61 -1.33 3.17
C LEU A 84 0.57 0.13 3.59
N ILE A 85 0.05 0.97 2.70
CA ILE A 85 0.05 2.43 2.85
C ILE A 85 -1.25 2.84 3.51
N PHE A 86 -1.16 3.34 4.74
CA PHE A 86 -2.31 3.94 5.40
C PHE A 86 -2.42 5.41 5.00
N SER A 87 -3.49 5.74 4.28
CA SER A 87 -3.75 7.12 3.89
C SER A 87 -4.43 7.89 5.02
N ILE A 88 -3.70 8.82 5.64
CA ILE A 88 -4.25 9.71 6.67
C ILE A 88 -5.35 10.59 6.06
N GLU A 89 -5.15 11.06 4.82
CA GLU A 89 -6.15 11.84 4.09
C GLU A 89 -7.43 11.03 3.84
N GLY A 90 -7.28 9.76 3.42
CA GLY A 90 -8.38 8.81 3.21
C GLY A 90 -9.21 8.60 4.47
N CYS A 91 -8.53 8.27 5.58
CA CYS A 91 -9.20 8.03 6.85
C CYS A 91 -10.02 9.24 7.32
N LYS A 92 -9.47 10.47 7.21
CA LYS A 92 -10.17 11.71 7.58
C LYS A 92 -11.40 12.00 6.71
N LYS A 93 -11.32 11.70 5.41
CA LYS A 93 -12.41 11.93 4.45
C LYS A 93 -13.44 10.80 4.41
N SER A 94 -13.16 9.67 5.05
CA SER A 94 -14.14 8.60 5.18
C SER A 94 -15.26 9.04 6.13
N ASN A 95 -16.52 8.83 5.75
CA ASN A 95 -17.69 9.10 6.59
C ASN A 95 -17.76 8.25 7.87
N TYR A 96 -16.72 7.48 8.18
CA TYR A 96 -16.63 6.55 9.29
C TYR A 96 -15.84 7.11 10.49
N GLY A 97 -15.50 8.40 10.48
CA GLY A 97 -15.16 9.16 11.69
C GLY A 97 -14.06 8.56 12.56
N TRP A 98 -12.86 8.32 12.01
CA TRP A 98 -11.71 7.95 12.84
C TRP A 98 -11.25 9.15 13.68
N ASP A 99 -11.32 9.00 15.00
CA ASP A 99 -10.44 9.78 15.86
C ASP A 99 -8.98 9.35 15.59
N LYS A 100 -8.03 10.27 15.80
CA LYS A 100 -6.61 10.04 15.51
C LYS A 100 -6.01 8.89 16.33
N GLY A 101 -6.50 8.66 17.54
CA GLY A 101 -6.12 7.56 18.42
C GLY A 101 -6.54 6.19 17.88
N GLU A 102 -7.79 6.04 17.44
CA GLU A 102 -8.26 4.81 16.79
C GLU A 102 -7.42 4.47 15.54
N PHE A 103 -7.04 5.50 14.77
CA PHE A 103 -6.14 5.34 13.62
C PHE A 103 -4.80 4.76 14.03
N MET A 104 -4.15 5.40 14.99
CA MET A 104 -2.83 4.99 15.43
C MET A 104 -2.86 3.61 16.07
N ASN A 105 -3.92 3.27 16.80
CA ASN A 105 -4.11 1.94 17.38
C ASN A 105 -4.15 0.87 16.29
N HIS A 106 -4.97 1.03 15.25
CA HIS A 106 -5.04 0.07 14.15
C HIS A 106 -3.72 -0.04 13.37
N PHE A 107 -3.10 1.10 13.05
CA PHE A 107 -1.81 1.14 12.38
C PHE A 107 -0.75 0.38 13.18
N ASN A 108 -0.70 0.59 14.50
CA ASN A 108 0.23 -0.08 15.40
C ASN A 108 -0.08 -1.58 15.55
N SER A 109 -1.36 -1.96 15.66
CA SER A 109 -1.76 -3.37 15.71
C SER A 109 -1.28 -4.14 14.48
N ILE A 110 -1.45 -3.57 13.28
CA ILE A 110 -1.01 -4.24 12.05
C ILE A 110 0.53 -4.28 11.97
N LYS A 111 1.23 -3.21 12.38
CA LYS A 111 2.69 -3.23 12.53
C LYS A 111 3.14 -4.36 13.46
N ASN A 112 2.47 -4.56 14.59
CA ASN A 112 2.76 -5.65 15.53
C ASN A 112 2.49 -7.03 14.92
N CYS A 113 1.36 -7.22 14.23
CA CYS A 113 1.08 -8.49 13.54
C CYS A 113 2.15 -8.85 12.50
N ILE A 114 2.63 -7.87 11.71
CA ILE A 114 3.72 -8.09 10.75
C ILE A 114 5.02 -8.48 11.46
N LYS A 115 5.29 -7.89 12.63
CA LYS A 115 6.44 -8.21 13.46
C LYS A 115 6.36 -9.64 14.00
N GLU A 116 5.23 -10.01 14.58
CA GLU A 116 4.98 -11.36 15.11
C GLU A 116 5.06 -12.43 14.02
N ALA A 117 4.50 -12.14 12.83
CA ALA A 117 4.59 -13.01 11.66
C ALA A 117 6.00 -13.05 11.02
N LYS A 118 6.99 -12.31 11.57
CA LYS A 118 8.36 -12.20 11.06
C LYS A 118 8.44 -11.73 9.60
N LEU A 119 7.47 -10.93 9.16
CA LEU A 119 7.37 -10.42 7.80
C LEU A 119 8.04 -9.05 7.60
N THR A 120 8.69 -8.47 8.62
CA THR A 120 9.23 -7.10 8.61
C THR A 120 10.28 -6.83 7.53
N LYS A 121 10.99 -7.86 7.05
CA LYS A 121 11.92 -7.75 5.91
C LYS A 121 11.19 -7.62 4.56
N LYS A 122 9.95 -8.11 4.48
CA LYS A 122 9.16 -8.24 3.25
C LYS A 122 7.97 -7.30 3.17
N VAL A 123 7.40 -6.90 4.31
CA VAL A 123 6.22 -6.03 4.37
C VAL A 123 6.50 -4.88 5.33
N SER A 124 6.14 -3.67 4.91
CA SER A 124 6.19 -2.47 5.72
C SER A 124 4.82 -1.82 5.75
N VAL A 125 4.32 -1.52 6.94
CA VAL A 125 3.15 -0.65 7.12
C VAL A 125 3.66 0.76 7.32
N CYS A 126 3.17 1.69 6.52
CA CYS A 126 3.64 3.06 6.54
C CYS A 126 2.52 4.05 6.27
N THR A 127 2.71 5.26 6.77
CA THR A 127 2.00 6.45 6.35
C THR A 127 2.62 7.00 5.06
N GLU A 128 1.96 7.99 4.46
CA GLU A 128 2.41 8.56 3.19
C GLU A 128 3.75 9.31 3.34
N LYS A 129 4.01 9.86 4.53
CA LYS A 129 5.28 10.52 4.87
C LYS A 129 6.43 9.52 4.94
N GLU A 130 6.25 8.41 5.67
CA GLU A 130 7.25 7.35 5.78
C GLU A 130 7.57 6.73 4.41
N LEU A 131 6.54 6.52 3.58
CA LEU A 131 6.71 6.03 2.21
C LEU A 131 7.56 6.97 1.36
N LYS A 132 7.27 8.28 1.38
CA LYS A 132 8.03 9.28 0.62
C LYS A 132 9.52 9.24 0.99
N SER A 133 9.83 9.26 2.29
CA SER A 133 11.21 9.21 2.77
C SER A 133 11.92 7.88 2.43
N PHE A 134 11.19 6.77 2.32
CA PHE A 134 11.76 5.53 1.80
C PHE A 134 12.11 5.66 0.31
N ILE A 135 11.17 6.14 -0.50
CA ILE A 135 11.34 6.24 -1.96
C ILE A 135 12.49 7.19 -2.32
N GLU A 136 12.62 8.33 -1.64
CA GLU A 136 13.70 9.28 -1.91
C GLU A 136 15.09 8.64 -1.74
N ARG A 137 15.22 7.74 -0.76
CA ARG A 137 16.46 6.99 -0.46
C ARG A 137 16.68 5.75 -1.31
N LEU A 138 15.74 5.37 -2.18
CA LEU A 138 15.96 4.26 -3.11
C LEU A 138 17.09 4.63 -4.08
N THR A 139 18.22 3.94 -3.94
CA THR A 139 19.27 3.84 -4.96
C THR A 139 19.01 2.57 -5.79
N GLU A 140 19.31 2.63 -7.08
CA GLU A 140 19.02 1.53 -8.03
C GLU A 140 19.82 0.24 -7.80
#